data_AF-A0A0N4WFM2-F1
#
_entry.id   AF-A0A0N4WFM2-F1
#
_cell.length_a   1.000
_cell.length_b   1.000
_cell.length_c   1.000
_cell.angle_alpha   90.00
_cell.angle_beta   90.00
_cell.angle_gamma   90.00
#
_symmetry.space_group_name_H-M   'P 1'
#
loop_
_entity.id
_entity.type
_entity.pdbx_description
1 polymer ?
#
loop_
_entity_poly.entity_id
_entity_poly.type
_entity_poly.pdbx_seq_one_letter_code
_entity_poly.pdbx_strand_id
1 'polypeptide(L)'
;LVGSDVQWRLTTLVARREYNCGRLVRRHQWLFGGIQRGSGRAFLRLVRRRNAPTLLRLIGKFIRPGTTIISDCWRAYSQIAALPNAYRHLQVNHQLNFVDPQTGAHTQNVGSLWQK
;
A
#
# COMPACT_ATOMS: atom_id res chain seq x y z
N LEU A 1 -13.73 -5.29 -26.06
CA LEU A 1 -14.08 -4.58 -24.81
C LEU A 1 -12.99 -4.87 -23.80
N VAL A 2 -11.95 -4.04 -23.74
CA VAL A 2 -10.87 -4.20 -22.76
C VAL A 2 -11.45 -3.79 -21.42
N GLY A 3 -11.76 -4.79 -20.57
CA GLY A 3 -12.26 -4.55 -19.23
C GLY A 3 -11.29 -3.60 -18.52
N SER A 4 -11.83 -2.55 -17.91
CA SER A 4 -11.06 -1.54 -17.20
C SER A 4 -10.14 -2.22 -16.19
N ASP A 5 -8.82 -2.20 -16.46
CA ASP A 5 -7.80 -2.77 -15.58
C ASP A 5 -7.90 -2.13 -14.19
N VAL A 6 -8.47 -2.87 -13.24
CA VAL A 6 -8.59 -2.40 -11.85
C VAL A 6 -7.20 -2.37 -11.23
N GLN A 7 -6.83 -1.23 -10.66
CA GLN A 7 -5.52 -1.02 -10.03
C GLN A 7 -5.67 -0.71 -8.55
N TRP A 8 -4.94 -1.43 -7.70
CA TRP A 8 -4.83 -1.14 -6.27
C TRP A 8 -3.44 -0.66 -5.91
N ARG A 9 -3.36 0.45 -5.17
CA ARG A 9 -2.12 0.87 -4.52
C ARG A 9 -2.10 0.38 -3.08
N LEU A 10 -1.10 -0.40 -2.70
CA LEU A 10 -0.92 -0.88 -1.34
C LEU A 10 0.00 0.04 -0.53
N THR A 11 -0.29 0.19 0.75
CA THR A 11 0.54 0.95 1.69
C THR A 11 0.61 0.25 3.05
N THR A 12 1.71 0.45 3.76
CA THR A 12 1.83 0.04 5.15
C THR A 12 2.39 1.16 6.00
N LEU A 13 1.64 1.55 7.03
CA LEU A 13 2.00 2.62 7.96
C LEU A 13 2.24 2.03 9.35
N VAL A 14 3.19 2.57 10.09
CA VAL A 14 3.28 2.32 11.53
C VAL A 14 2.15 3.10 12.18
N ALA A 15 1.32 2.43 12.99
CA ALA A 15 0.37 3.13 13.84
C ALA A 15 1.15 3.85 14.94
N ARG A 16 1.52 5.10 14.68
CA ARG A 16 2.07 6.03 15.66
C ARG A 16 0.93 6.93 16.12
N ARG A 17 0.85 7.16 17.42
CA ARG A 17 -0.13 8.07 18.01
C ARG A 17 0.35 9.51 17.81
N GLU A 18 -0.54 10.38 17.35
CA GLU A 18 -0.43 11.82 17.58
C GLU A 18 -1.46 12.19 18.66
N TYR A 19 -1.03 12.98 19.65
CA TYR A 19 -1.81 13.50 20.78
C TYR A 19 -2.19 12.52 21.91
N ASN A 20 -2.01 13.00 23.13
CA ASN A 20 -1.89 12.21 24.35
C ASN A 20 -3.22 11.73 24.98
N CYS A 21 -4.28 11.44 24.21
CA CYS A 21 -5.58 10.95 24.75
C CYS A 21 -5.80 9.42 24.58
N GLY A 22 -6.01 8.65 25.67
CA GLY A 22 -6.38 7.20 25.63
C GLY A 22 -5.34 6.10 25.97
N ARG A 23 -5.80 4.83 26.00
CA ARG A 23 -5.14 3.60 26.53
C ARG A 23 -3.83 3.24 25.80
N LEU A 24 -2.82 2.83 26.58
CA LEU A 24 -1.46 2.46 26.13
C LEU A 24 -1.47 1.40 25.00
N VAL A 25 -1.12 1.79 23.77
CA VAL A 25 -0.84 0.85 22.68
C VAL A 25 0.54 0.25 22.93
N ARG A 26 0.59 -0.75 23.82
CA ARG A 26 1.82 -1.39 24.34
C ARG A 26 2.74 -2.04 23.28
N ARG A 27 2.41 -2.01 21.98
CA ARG A 27 3.16 -2.71 20.92
C ARG A 27 3.11 -1.91 19.62
N HIS A 28 4.23 -1.87 18.88
CA HIS A 28 4.28 -1.40 17.50
C HIS A 28 3.20 -2.10 16.67
N GLN A 29 2.10 -1.41 16.39
CA GLN A 29 1.03 -1.89 15.53
C GLN A 29 1.23 -1.31 14.12
N TRP A 30 0.87 -2.08 13.11
CA TRP A 30 0.97 -1.68 11.72
C TRP A 30 -0.42 -1.54 11.13
N LEU A 31 -0.61 -0.61 10.20
CA LEU A 31 -1.81 -0.50 9.39
C LEU A 31 -1.44 -0.91 7.97
N PHE A 32 -2.13 -1.92 7.46
CA PHE A 32 -2.07 -2.31 6.05
C PHE A 32 -3.33 -1.83 5.36
N GLY A 33 -3.18 -1.14 4.24
CA GLY A 33 -4.31 -0.63 3.49
C GLY A 33 -4.07 -0.62 1.99
N GLY A 34 -5.15 -0.41 1.26
CA GLY A 34 -5.11 -0.26 -0.18
C GLY A 34 -6.21 0.67 -0.67
N ILE A 35 -5.93 1.37 -1.77
CA ILE A 35 -6.89 2.25 -2.44
C ILE A 35 -7.00 1.81 -3.90
N GLN A 36 -8.23 1.65 -4.39
CA GLN A 36 -8.53 1.36 -5.78
C GLN A 36 -8.60 2.66 -6.57
N ARG A 37 -7.76 2.77 -7.60
CA ARG A 37 -7.73 3.95 -8.47
C ARG A 37 -9.08 4.17 -9.17
N GLY A 38 -9.52 5.43 -9.22
CA GLY A 38 -10.71 5.86 -9.96
C GLY A 38 -12.07 5.48 -9.36
N SER A 39 -12.13 4.75 -8.23
CA SER A 39 -13.39 4.25 -7.66
C SER A 39 -13.74 4.80 -6.28
N GLY A 40 -12.81 5.49 -5.62
CA GLY A 40 -12.95 5.91 -4.21
C GLY A 40 -12.92 4.75 -3.20
N ARG A 41 -12.84 3.49 -3.63
CA ARG A 41 -12.82 2.34 -2.72
C ARG A 41 -11.46 2.23 -2.03
N ALA A 42 -11.50 2.07 -0.71
CA ALA A 42 -10.31 1.88 0.11
C ALA A 42 -10.58 0.87 1.22
N PHE A 43 -9.52 0.23 1.72
CA PHE A 43 -9.57 -0.56 2.95
C PHE A 43 -8.37 -0.24 3.82
N LEU A 44 -8.56 -0.39 5.14
CA LEU A 44 -7.50 -0.24 6.13
C LEU A 44 -7.66 -1.33 7.20
N ARG A 45 -6.55 -1.99 7.55
CA ARG A 45 -6.54 -3.08 8.52
C ARG A 45 -5.36 -2.96 9.47
N LEU A 46 -5.68 -3.02 10.76
CA LEU A 46 -4.68 -3.18 11.82
C LEU A 46 -4.05 -4.58 11.75
N VAL A 47 -2.73 -4.63 11.66
CA VAL A 47 -1.94 -5.86 11.64
C VAL A 47 -0.88 -5.81 12.74
N ARG A 48 -0.81 -6.88 13.52
CA ARG A 48 0.17 -6.99 14.62
C ARG A 48 1.57 -7.34 14.12
N ARG A 49 1.66 -8.04 12.99
CA ARG A 49 2.92 -8.43 12.36
C ARG A 49 2.89 -8.00 10.90
N ARG A 50 3.88 -7.20 10.51
CA ARG A 50 4.11 -6.81 9.13
C ARG A 50 5.04 -7.83 8.48
N ASN A 51 4.51 -8.99 8.08
CA ASN A 51 5.28 -10.04 7.39
C ASN A 51 4.56 -10.52 6.13
N ALA A 52 5.29 -11.14 5.20
CA ALA A 52 4.75 -11.56 3.91
C ALA A 52 3.49 -12.43 4.03
N PRO A 53 3.45 -13.49 4.87
CA PRO A 53 2.25 -14.32 4.98
C PRO A 53 1.00 -13.54 5.42
N THR A 54 1.16 -12.59 6.36
CA THR A 54 0.03 -11.76 6.82
C THR A 54 -0.48 -10.87 5.70
N LEU A 55 0.43 -10.24 4.95
CA LEU A 55 0.06 -9.28 3.90
C LEU A 55 -0.53 -9.97 2.67
N LEU A 56 0.09 -11.07 2.20
CA LEU A 56 -0.42 -11.84 1.06
C LEU A 56 -1.83 -12.38 1.34
N ARG A 57 -2.09 -12.85 2.58
CA ARG A 57 -3.44 -13.26 2.98
C ARG A 57 -4.46 -12.12 2.93
N LEU A 58 -4.05 -10.91 3.34
CA LEU A 58 -4.94 -9.74 3.30
C LEU A 58 -5.20 -9.29 1.86
N ILE A 59 -4.20 -9.36 0.99
CA ILE A 59 -4.36 -9.12 -0.45
C ILE A 59 -5.41 -10.07 -1.03
N GLY A 60 -5.29 -11.38 -0.78
CA GLY A 60 -6.26 -12.37 -1.24
C GLY A 60 -7.68 -12.13 -0.71
N LYS A 61 -7.81 -11.57 0.50
CA LYS A 61 -9.11 -11.29 1.12
C LYS A 61 -9.80 -10.04 0.56
N PHE A 62 -9.04 -8.98 0.27
CA PHE A 62 -9.61 -7.67 -0.07
C PHE A 62 -9.54 -7.32 -1.56
N ILE A 63 -8.63 -7.95 -2.31
CA ILE A 63 -8.40 -7.66 -3.72
C ILE A 63 -8.77 -8.88 -4.55
N ARG A 64 -9.68 -8.67 -5.52
CA ARG A 64 -10.16 -9.72 -6.42
C ARG A 64 -8.98 -10.31 -7.21
N PRO A 65 -8.95 -11.64 -7.43
CA PRO A 65 -8.01 -12.27 -8.37
C PRO A 65 -7.99 -11.58 -9.74
N GLY A 66 -6.88 -11.67 -10.47
CA GLY A 66 -6.71 -11.04 -11.78
C GLY A 66 -6.51 -9.52 -11.78
N THR A 67 -6.44 -8.90 -10.60
CA THR A 67 -6.32 -7.44 -10.46
C THR A 67 -4.86 -6.99 -10.51
N THR A 68 -4.60 -5.77 -11.00
CA THR A 68 -3.27 -5.17 -10.95
C THR A 68 -3.00 -4.55 -9.58
N ILE A 69 -1.91 -4.98 -8.94
CA ILE A 69 -1.46 -4.48 -7.64
C ILE A 69 -0.19 -3.68 -7.83
N ILE A 70 -0.17 -2.46 -7.30
CA ILE A 70 0.97 -1.57 -7.25
C ILE A 70 1.43 -1.45 -5.80
N SER A 71 2.63 -1.92 -5.47
CA SER A 71 3.21 -1.80 -4.12
C SER A 71 4.58 -1.13 -4.16
N ASP A 72 5.11 -0.77 -3.00
CA ASP A 72 6.54 -0.45 -2.89
C ASP A 72 7.41 -1.69 -3.17
N CYS A 73 8.70 -1.48 -3.42
CA CYS A 73 9.71 -2.53 -3.62
C CYS A 73 10.05 -3.32 -2.34
N TRP A 74 9.13 -3.42 -1.38
CA TRP A 74 9.43 -4.14 -0.14
C TRP A 74 9.38 -5.66 -0.35
N ARG A 75 10.37 -6.38 0.22
CA ARG A 75 10.56 -7.83 0.02
C ARG A 75 9.33 -8.67 0.38
N ALA A 76 8.48 -8.21 1.28
CA ALA A 76 7.26 -8.93 1.64
C ALA A 76 6.27 -9.07 0.45
N TYR A 77 6.35 -8.16 -0.52
CA TYR A 77 5.48 -8.15 -1.70
C TYR A 77 6.05 -8.90 -2.90
N SER A 78 7.32 -9.36 -2.86
CA SER A 78 7.94 -10.05 -4.00
C SER A 78 7.24 -11.36 -4.38
N GLN A 79 6.43 -11.91 -3.47
CA GLN A 79 5.68 -13.16 -3.67
C GLN A 79 4.27 -12.95 -4.21
N ILE A 80 3.82 -11.70 -4.45
CA ILE A 80 2.47 -11.43 -4.99
C ILE A 80 2.30 -12.10 -6.35
N ALA A 81 3.30 -11.99 -7.23
CA ALA A 81 3.26 -12.58 -8.57
C ALA A 81 3.19 -14.11 -8.57
N ALA A 82 3.64 -14.76 -7.48
CA ALA A 82 3.60 -16.20 -7.31
C ALA A 82 2.28 -16.71 -6.69
N LEU A 83 1.35 -15.82 -6.32
CA LEU A 83 0.05 -16.23 -5.81
C LEU A 83 -0.78 -16.87 -6.94
N PRO A 84 -1.55 -17.93 -6.66
CA PRO A 84 -2.35 -18.64 -7.67
C PRO A 84 -3.48 -17.79 -8.28
N ASN A 85 -3.74 -16.62 -7.70
CA ASN A 85 -4.83 -15.71 -8.02
C ASN A 85 -4.55 -14.81 -9.24
N ALA A 86 -3.50 -15.10 -10.02
CA ALA A 86 -3.15 -14.39 -11.26
C ALA A 86 -3.05 -12.85 -11.09
N TYR A 87 -2.48 -12.37 -9.98
CA TYR A 87 -2.28 -10.93 -9.80
C TYR A 87 -1.17 -10.40 -10.73
N ARG A 88 -1.43 -9.29 -11.41
CA ARG A 88 -0.36 -8.52 -12.06
C ARG A 88 0.30 -7.63 -11.01
N HIS A 89 1.57 -7.81 -10.73
CA HIS A 89 2.29 -7.05 -9.72
C HIS A 89 3.22 -6.02 -10.36
N LEU A 90 3.04 -4.75 -10.00
CA LEU A 90 3.93 -3.65 -10.33
C LEU A 90 4.56 -3.14 -9.03
N GLN A 91 5.85 -2.86 -9.06
CA GLN A 91 6.58 -2.32 -7.92
C GLN A 91 7.06 -0.90 -8.22
N VAL A 92 6.91 0.00 -7.24
CA VAL A 92 7.45 1.35 -7.30
C VAL A 92 8.65 1.41 -6.37
N ASN A 93 9.83 1.67 -6.94
CA ASN A 93 11.03 1.88 -6.15
C ASN A 93 11.06 3.33 -5.65
N HIS A 94 10.89 3.50 -4.34
CA HIS A 94 10.99 4.81 -3.68
C HIS A 94 12.43 5.30 -3.53
N GLN A 95 13.46 4.49 -3.84
CA GLN A 95 14.86 4.96 -3.85
C GLN A 95 15.27 5.69 -5.13
N LEU A 96 14.53 5.54 -6.24
CA LEU A 96 14.92 6.08 -7.55
C LEU A 96 14.29 7.44 -7.90
N ASN A 97 13.39 7.98 -7.08
CA ASN A 97 12.60 9.17 -7.42
C ASN A 97 12.65 10.27 -6.34
N PHE A 98 13.76 10.41 -5.59
CA PHE A 98 13.83 11.49 -4.61
C PHE A 98 14.01 12.87 -5.26
N VAL A 99 14.63 12.95 -6.44
CA VAL A 99 14.84 14.17 -7.22
C VAL A 99 14.98 13.78 -8.69
N ASP A 100 14.26 14.47 -9.59
CA ASP A 100 14.58 14.49 -11.02
C ASP A 100 15.86 15.33 -11.22
N PRO A 101 16.98 14.77 -11.71
CA PRO A 101 18.26 15.48 -11.78
C PRO A 101 18.33 16.56 -12.87
N GLN A 102 17.34 16.67 -13.76
CA GLN A 102 17.27 17.72 -14.78
C GLN A 102 16.30 18.85 -14.42
N THR A 103 15.23 18.55 -13.69
CA THR A 103 14.14 19.52 -13.43
C THR A 103 13.95 19.86 -11.95
N GLY A 104 14.56 19.11 -11.03
CA GLY A 104 14.41 19.32 -9.59
C GLY A 104 12.98 19.09 -9.06
N ALA A 105 12.09 18.49 -9.85
CA ALA A 105 10.68 18.37 -9.50
C ALA A 105 10.46 17.32 -8.39
N HIS A 106 9.90 17.75 -7.27
CA HIS A 106 9.46 16.86 -6.19
C HIS A 106 8.08 16.27 -6.51
N THR A 107 7.94 14.95 -6.48
CA THR A 107 6.62 14.29 -6.40
C THR A 107 6.10 14.28 -4.95
N GLN A 108 6.02 15.46 -4.32
CA GLN A 108 5.25 15.67 -3.10
C GLN A 108 3.95 16.40 -3.44
N ASN A 109 3.02 15.71 -4.13
CA ASN A 109 1.64 16.24 -4.25
C ASN A 109 0.56 15.26 -3.76
N VAL A 110 0.92 14.39 -2.81
CA VAL A 110 -0.03 13.58 -2.03
C VAL A 110 0.15 13.80 -0.51
N GLY A 111 1.04 14.70 -0.10
CA GLY A 111 1.20 15.13 1.29
C GLY A 111 0.32 16.34 1.67
N SER A 112 -0.07 17.18 0.70
CA SER A 112 -0.79 18.44 0.94
C SER A 112 -2.31 18.30 1.07
N LEU A 113 -2.87 17.09 0.92
CA LEU A 113 -4.32 16.85 1.01
C LEU A 113 -4.79 16.48 2.43
N TRP A 114 -3.90 16.49 3.43
CA TRP A 114 -4.20 16.12 4.82
C TRP A 114 -3.81 17.21 5.84
N GLN A 115 -3.70 18.46 5.39
CA GLN A 115 -3.60 19.65 6.23
C GLN A 115 -4.79 20.58 5.91
N LYS A 116 -5.94 20.27 6.51
CA LYS A 116 -6.97 21.22 6.93
C LYS A 116 -7.78 20.59 8.06
#